data_AF-A0A4U5UKI7-F1
#
_entry.id   AF-A0A4U5UKI7-F1
#
_cell.length_a   1.000
_cell.length_b   1.000
_cell.length_c   1.000
_cell.angle_alpha   90.00
_cell.angle_beta   90.00
_cell.angle_gamma   90.00
#
_symmetry.space_group_name_H-M   'P 1'
#
loop_
_entity.id
_entity.type
_entity.pdbx_description
1 polymer ?
#
loop_
_entity_poly.entity_id
_entity_poly.type
_entity_poly.pdbx_seq_one_letter_code
_entity_poly.pdbx_strand_id
1 'polypeptide(L)'
;MGADDSFTQKYTTYRVQKEGPKSSYPFVFNDIMGLEIKGVLVDDIKLALRGHVKNNYTFNPVSKLSEKDPFYNKSPTDNDKVHALVCVVPANTVADIKDEVVQKIREIRMEASDLGIPQLAIITKIDEVCSDIKEDLKNVYKLKAVKAKVCLTGNFPGITVKLTYTVRMFL
;
A
#
# COMPACT_ATOMS: atom_id res chain seq x y z
N MET A 1 3.10 6.96 22.19
CA MET A 1 2.69 6.31 20.93
C MET A 1 3.12 4.87 21.02
N GLY A 2 2.17 3.93 21.04
CA GLY A 2 2.49 2.50 21.07
C GLY A 2 2.98 2.04 19.70
N ALA A 3 3.81 1.00 19.65
CA ALA A 3 4.42 0.47 18.44
C ALA A 3 3.42 -0.16 17.41
N ASP A 4 2.12 -0.09 17.69
CA ASP A 4 1.03 -0.70 16.90
C ASP A 4 0.08 0.34 16.26
N ASP A 5 0.34 1.65 16.40
CA ASP A 5 -0.51 2.70 15.83
C ASP A 5 0.10 3.29 14.56
N SER A 6 -0.67 3.31 13.46
CA SER A 6 -0.25 3.95 12.22
C SER A 6 0.02 5.44 12.37
N PHE A 7 1.01 5.96 11.63
CA PHE A 7 1.20 7.40 11.50
C PHE A 7 0.10 8.03 10.65
N THR A 8 -0.20 7.44 9.49
CA THR A 8 -1.29 7.89 8.62
C THR A 8 -2.62 7.43 9.18
N GLN A 9 -3.52 8.37 9.46
CA GLN A 9 -4.87 8.10 10.00
C GLN A 9 -5.99 8.48 9.02
N LYS A 10 -5.63 9.14 7.91
CA LYS A 10 -6.59 9.70 6.95
C LYS A 10 -6.26 9.27 5.53
N TYR A 11 -7.30 9.10 4.73
CA TYR A 11 -7.19 8.97 3.28
C TYR A 11 -6.79 10.32 2.68
N THR A 12 -5.54 10.44 2.23
CA THR A 12 -4.96 11.73 1.82
C THR A 12 -4.48 11.68 0.38
N THR A 13 -5.00 12.58 -0.45
CA THR A 13 -4.61 12.69 -1.87
C THR A 13 -3.50 13.73 -2.06
N TYR A 14 -2.35 13.27 -2.55
CA TYR A 14 -1.20 14.09 -2.90
C TYR A 14 -1.12 14.30 -4.41
N ARG A 15 -0.89 15.55 -4.82
CA ARG A 15 -0.70 15.94 -6.22
C ARG A 15 0.75 16.30 -6.46
N VAL A 16 1.35 15.77 -7.51
CA VAL A 16 2.71 16.14 -7.90
C VAL A 16 2.64 17.44 -8.71
N GLN A 17 3.27 18.48 -8.19
CA GLN A 17 3.37 19.78 -8.84
C GLN A 17 4.44 19.74 -9.94
N LYS A 18 4.20 20.47 -11.04
CA LYS A 18 5.23 20.76 -12.05
C LYS A 18 5.93 22.07 -11.68
N GLU A 19 7.12 22.27 -12.23
CA GLU A 19 7.77 23.58 -12.19
C GLU A 19 6.98 24.56 -13.07
N GLY A 20 6.19 25.44 -12.44
CA GLY A 20 5.40 26.47 -13.11
C GLY A 20 4.06 26.76 -12.42
N PRO A 21 3.47 27.95 -12.63
CA PRO A 21 2.25 28.35 -11.93
C PRO A 21 1.08 27.41 -12.24
N LYS A 22 0.53 26.80 -11.18
CA LYS A 22 -0.72 26.00 -11.14
C LYS A 22 -0.77 24.77 -12.06
N SER A 23 0.36 24.26 -12.55
CA SER A 23 0.35 23.04 -13.35
C SER A 23 0.76 21.82 -12.50
N SER A 24 -0.09 20.79 -12.49
CA SER A 24 0.19 19.51 -11.83
C SER A 24 0.31 18.40 -12.88
N TYR A 25 0.96 17.30 -12.52
CA TYR A 25 0.91 16.09 -13.34
C TYR A 25 -0.50 15.48 -13.32
N PRO A 26 -0.92 14.80 -14.40
CA PRO A 26 -2.24 14.18 -14.49
C PRO A 26 -2.34 12.87 -13.69
N PHE A 27 -1.65 12.79 -12.55
CA PHE A 27 -1.73 11.66 -11.62
C PHE A 27 -1.64 12.16 -10.18
N VAL A 28 -2.19 11.35 -9.28
CA VAL A 28 -2.22 11.62 -7.84
C VAL A 28 -1.82 10.36 -7.08
N PHE A 29 -1.33 10.54 -5.86
CA PHE A 29 -1.09 9.45 -4.93
C PHE A 29 -2.09 9.54 -3.79
N ASN A 30 -2.73 8.43 -3.44
CA ASN A 30 -3.59 8.36 -2.28
C ASN A 30 -2.86 7.59 -1.19
N ASP A 31 -2.49 8.27 -0.11
CA ASP A 31 -1.92 7.65 1.08
C ASP A 31 -3.05 7.18 2.01
N ILE A 32 -2.83 6.01 2.63
CA ILE A 32 -3.82 5.36 3.49
C ILE A 32 -3.16 4.90 4.80
N MET A 33 -3.98 4.66 5.81
CA MET A 33 -3.52 4.04 7.05
C MET A 33 -2.94 2.64 6.79
N GLY A 34 -1.95 2.25 7.57
CA GLY A 34 -1.24 0.97 7.45
C GLY A 34 -2.11 -0.26 7.71
N LEU A 35 -1.56 -1.44 7.40
CA LEU A 35 -2.27 -2.74 7.45
C LEU A 35 -2.08 -3.52 8.76
N GLU A 36 -1.47 -2.92 9.78
CA GLU A 36 -1.33 -3.49 11.12
C GLU A 36 -2.69 -3.92 11.71
N ILE A 37 -2.67 -4.61 12.86
CA ILE A 37 -3.89 -5.18 13.46
C ILE A 37 -4.96 -4.09 13.64
N LYS A 38 -4.57 -2.94 14.20
CA LYS A 38 -5.44 -1.76 14.40
C LYS A 38 -5.44 -0.80 13.21
N GLY A 39 -4.93 -1.26 12.07
CA GLY A 39 -4.80 -0.51 10.83
C GLY A 39 -6.13 -0.35 10.09
N VAL A 40 -6.01 0.06 8.83
CA VAL A 40 -7.17 0.21 7.95
C VAL A 40 -7.91 -1.11 7.76
N LEU A 41 -9.23 -1.02 7.66
CA LEU A 41 -10.08 -2.15 7.31
C LEU A 41 -9.96 -2.47 5.83
N VAL A 42 -9.90 -3.77 5.50
CA VAL A 42 -9.82 -4.23 4.11
C VAL A 42 -10.99 -3.69 3.28
N ASP A 43 -12.18 -3.63 3.85
CA ASP A 43 -13.37 -3.10 3.17
C ASP A 43 -13.24 -1.62 2.80
N ASP A 44 -12.59 -0.80 3.62
CA ASP A 44 -12.33 0.61 3.29
C ASP A 44 -11.33 0.73 2.14
N ILE A 45 -10.35 -0.18 2.05
CA ILE A 45 -9.45 -0.24 0.88
C ILE A 45 -10.23 -0.66 -0.37
N LYS A 46 -11.12 -1.64 -0.30
CA LYS A 46 -11.95 -2.05 -1.45
C LYS A 46 -12.81 -0.89 -1.95
N LEU A 47 -13.38 -0.10 -1.04
CA LEU A 47 -14.09 1.13 -1.38
C LEU A 47 -13.17 2.15 -2.05
N ALA A 48 -11.96 2.35 -1.52
CA ALA A 48 -10.97 3.24 -2.11
C ALA A 48 -10.56 2.79 -3.53
N LEU A 49 -10.32 1.50 -3.75
CA LEU A 49 -10.00 0.94 -5.07
C LEU A 49 -11.07 1.29 -6.12
N ARG A 50 -12.34 1.27 -5.70
CA ARG A 50 -13.51 1.59 -6.53
C ARG A 50 -13.84 3.09 -6.61
N GLY A 51 -13.08 3.95 -5.94
CA GLY A 51 -13.25 5.41 -5.95
C GLY A 51 -14.32 5.95 -4.99
N HIS A 52 -14.79 5.13 -4.04
CA HIS A 52 -15.87 5.49 -3.12
C HIS A 52 -15.41 6.30 -1.89
N VAL A 53 -14.10 6.52 -1.70
CA VAL A 53 -13.55 7.25 -0.54
C VAL A 53 -13.07 8.63 -0.97
N LYS A 54 -13.58 9.68 -0.31
CA LYS A 54 -13.16 11.07 -0.57
C LYS A 54 -11.92 11.45 0.25
N ASN A 55 -11.15 12.40 -0.28
CA ASN A 55 -10.00 12.98 0.41
C ASN A 55 -10.37 13.51 1.81
N ASN A 56 -9.44 13.33 2.75
CA ASN A 56 -9.55 13.67 4.18
C ASN A 56 -10.49 12.79 5.02
N TYR A 57 -11.01 11.67 4.49
CA TYR A 57 -11.70 10.67 5.32
C TYR A 57 -10.76 10.16 6.42
N THR A 58 -11.24 10.10 7.66
CA THR A 58 -10.48 9.53 8.78
C THR A 58 -10.91 8.08 8.97
N PHE A 59 -9.96 7.16 8.90
CA PHE A 59 -10.26 5.73 8.99
C PHE A 59 -10.82 5.38 10.37
N ASN A 60 -11.79 4.48 10.38
CA ASN A 60 -12.33 3.90 11.59
C ASN A 60 -11.89 2.42 11.66
N PRO A 61 -11.10 2.01 12.67
CA PRO A 61 -10.61 0.65 12.78
C PRO A 61 -11.70 -0.37 13.16
N VAL A 62 -12.89 0.09 13.53
CA VAL A 62 -14.00 -0.76 14.03
C VAL A 62 -15.07 -0.99 12.95
N SER A 63 -15.33 0.00 12.10
CA SER A 63 -16.41 -0.07 11.12
C SER A 63 -16.03 0.54 9.79
N LYS A 64 -16.41 -0.13 8.70
CA LYS A 64 -16.23 0.39 7.34
C LYS A 64 -16.99 1.70 7.10
N LEU A 65 -16.52 2.48 6.13
CA LEU A 65 -17.17 3.70 5.65
C LEU A 65 -18.60 3.41 5.19
N SER A 66 -19.54 4.18 5.72
CA SER A 66 -20.97 4.07 5.42
C SER A 66 -21.34 4.88 4.18
N GLU A 67 -22.27 4.37 3.36
CA GLU A 67 -22.80 5.10 2.19
C GLU A 67 -23.53 6.42 2.54
N LYS A 68 -23.92 6.56 3.82
CA LYS A 68 -24.56 7.77 4.36
C LYS A 68 -23.52 8.81 4.80
N ASP A 69 -22.26 8.44 4.89
CA ASP A 69 -21.19 9.32 5.35
C ASP A 69 -20.88 10.41 4.31
N PRO A 70 -20.63 11.67 4.71
CA PRO A 70 -20.27 12.73 3.77
C PRO A 70 -19.01 12.44 2.95
N PHE A 71 -18.08 11.63 3.47
CA PHE A 71 -16.86 11.21 2.80
C PHE A 71 -17.06 10.01 1.85
N TYR A 72 -18.27 9.43 1.78
CA TYR A 72 -18.60 8.44 0.76
C TYR A 72 -18.92 9.10 -0.58
N ASN A 73 -18.26 8.65 -1.63
CA ASN A 73 -18.54 9.04 -3.01
C ASN A 73 -19.55 8.07 -3.62
N LYS A 74 -20.80 8.50 -3.76
CA LYS A 74 -21.90 7.64 -4.23
C LYS A 74 -21.78 7.22 -5.70
N SER A 75 -21.14 8.06 -6.51
CA SER A 75 -21.06 7.89 -7.96
C SER A 75 -19.63 8.18 -8.44
N PRO A 76 -18.69 7.26 -8.20
CA PRO A 76 -17.30 7.44 -8.58
C PRO A 76 -17.15 7.55 -10.11
N THR A 77 -16.36 8.52 -10.53
CA THR A 77 -15.89 8.65 -11.91
C THR A 77 -14.69 7.72 -12.14
N ASP A 78 -14.29 7.52 -13.38
CA ASP A 78 -13.07 6.73 -13.66
C ASP A 78 -11.82 7.37 -13.06
N ASN A 79 -11.76 8.70 -12.96
CA ASN A 79 -10.66 9.42 -12.31
C ASN A 79 -10.60 9.19 -10.79
N ASP A 80 -11.70 8.80 -10.16
CA ASP A 80 -11.75 8.51 -8.72
C ASP A 80 -11.24 7.09 -8.41
N LYS A 81 -11.28 6.18 -9.39
CA LYS A 81 -10.84 4.79 -9.22
C LYS A 81 -9.32 4.68 -9.13
N VAL A 82 -8.85 3.67 -8.42
CA VAL A 82 -7.42 3.37 -8.35
C VAL A 82 -6.97 2.72 -9.65
N HIS A 83 -5.93 3.28 -10.25
CA HIS A 83 -5.36 2.79 -11.52
C HIS A 83 -4.10 1.93 -11.32
N ALA A 84 -3.50 1.97 -10.13
CA ALA A 84 -2.38 1.12 -9.74
C ALA A 84 -2.34 0.97 -8.23
N LEU A 85 -2.14 -0.25 -7.74
CA LEU A 85 -1.94 -0.52 -6.32
C LEU A 85 -0.44 -0.65 -6.03
N VAL A 86 0.06 0.17 -5.10
CA VAL A 86 1.45 0.10 -4.63
C VAL A 86 1.46 -0.34 -3.17
N CYS A 87 2.10 -1.47 -2.88
CA CYS A 87 2.31 -1.97 -1.52
C CYS A 87 3.75 -1.70 -1.10
N VAL A 88 3.94 -0.94 -0.02
CA VAL A 88 5.26 -0.60 0.53
C VAL A 88 5.51 -1.48 1.75
N VAL A 89 6.60 -2.26 1.73
CA VAL A 89 6.92 -3.21 2.81
C VAL A 89 8.36 -2.99 3.29
N PRO A 90 8.56 -2.64 4.58
CA PRO A 90 9.88 -2.60 5.18
C PRO A 90 10.50 -4.01 5.26
N ALA A 91 11.70 -4.21 4.71
CA ALA A 91 12.36 -5.51 4.72
C ALA A 91 12.64 -6.03 6.13
N ASN A 92 12.93 -5.13 7.06
CA ASN A 92 13.27 -5.43 8.46
C ASN A 92 12.09 -5.93 9.30
N THR A 93 10.83 -5.70 8.87
CA THR A 93 9.63 -6.15 9.59
C THR A 93 9.01 -7.41 8.99
N VAL A 94 9.53 -7.91 7.87
CA VAL A 94 8.93 -9.03 7.13
C VAL A 94 8.83 -10.30 7.96
N ALA A 95 9.84 -10.61 8.77
CA ALA A 95 9.82 -11.76 9.66
C ALA A 95 8.62 -11.69 10.62
N ASP A 96 8.30 -10.49 11.10
CA ASP A 96 7.30 -10.20 12.12
C ASP A 96 5.91 -9.89 11.56
N ILE A 97 5.73 -9.89 10.23
CA ILE A 97 4.40 -9.76 9.63
C ILE A 97 3.55 -10.95 10.07
N LYS A 98 2.48 -10.63 10.80
CA LYS A 98 1.48 -11.57 11.31
C LYS A 98 0.60 -12.11 10.18
N ASP A 99 0.11 -13.34 10.34
CA ASP A 99 -0.73 -14.01 9.33
C ASP A 99 -2.02 -13.22 9.03
N GLU A 100 -2.56 -12.50 10.01
CA GLU A 100 -3.71 -11.61 9.81
C GLU A 100 -3.40 -10.50 8.78
N VAL A 101 -2.22 -9.87 8.87
CA VAL A 101 -1.80 -8.83 7.93
C VAL A 101 -1.56 -9.43 6.55
N VAL A 102 -0.97 -10.62 6.48
CA VAL A 102 -0.83 -11.40 5.24
C VAL A 102 -2.19 -11.64 4.58
N GLN A 103 -3.19 -12.01 5.36
CA GLN A 103 -4.54 -12.26 4.87
C GLN A 103 -5.19 -10.97 4.34
N LYS A 104 -5.06 -9.85 5.06
CA LYS A 104 -5.50 -8.53 4.58
C LYS A 104 -4.87 -8.21 3.22
N ILE A 105 -3.54 -8.37 3.08
CA ILE A 105 -2.83 -8.13 1.82
C ILE A 105 -3.38 -9.02 0.69
N ARG A 106 -3.61 -10.32 0.95
CA ARG A 106 -4.15 -11.24 -0.05
C ARG A 106 -5.53 -10.81 -0.54
N GLU A 107 -6.43 -10.44 0.37
CA GLU A 107 -7.79 -10.01 0.02
C GLU A 107 -7.80 -8.74 -0.82
N ILE A 108 -6.98 -7.76 -0.46
CA ILE A 108 -6.83 -6.51 -1.24
C ILE A 108 -6.30 -6.81 -2.65
N ARG A 109 -5.33 -7.72 -2.76
CA ARG A 109 -4.73 -8.10 -4.04
C ARG A 109 -5.71 -8.86 -4.93
N MET A 110 -6.56 -9.72 -4.37
CA MET A 110 -7.61 -10.39 -5.13
C MET A 110 -8.59 -9.37 -5.69
N GLU A 111 -9.08 -8.45 -4.85
CA GLU A 111 -9.96 -7.36 -5.29
C GLU A 111 -9.32 -6.52 -6.42
N ALA A 112 -8.07 -6.12 -6.25
CA ALA A 112 -7.35 -5.36 -7.27
C ALA A 112 -7.20 -6.15 -8.57
N SER A 113 -6.98 -7.47 -8.50
CA SER A 113 -6.87 -8.35 -9.67
C SER A 113 -8.20 -8.46 -10.41
N ASP A 114 -9.31 -8.63 -9.69
CA ASP A 114 -10.65 -8.71 -10.25
C ASP A 114 -11.06 -7.39 -10.94
N LEU A 115 -10.56 -6.26 -10.44
CA LEU A 115 -10.73 -4.94 -11.04
C LEU A 115 -9.75 -4.66 -12.19
N GLY A 116 -8.84 -5.59 -12.51
CA GLY A 116 -7.80 -5.39 -13.54
C GLY A 116 -6.73 -4.36 -13.18
N ILE A 117 -6.58 -4.04 -11.89
CA ILE A 117 -5.65 -3.03 -11.39
C ILE A 117 -4.23 -3.63 -11.31
N PRO A 118 -3.23 -3.02 -11.98
CA PRO A 118 -1.85 -3.44 -11.87
C PRO A 118 -1.32 -3.25 -10.45
N GLN A 119 -0.53 -4.22 -9.99
CA GLN A 119 -0.02 -4.28 -8.61
C GLN A 119 1.51 -4.22 -8.60
N LEU A 120 2.05 -3.35 -7.75
CA LEU A 120 3.48 -3.15 -7.53
C LEU A 120 3.79 -3.31 -6.04
N ALA A 121 4.84 -4.08 -5.73
CA ALA A 121 5.40 -4.12 -4.39
C ALA A 121 6.77 -3.41 -4.37
N ILE A 122 6.95 -2.49 -3.41
CA ILE A 122 8.18 -1.77 -3.13
C ILE A 122 8.70 -2.23 -1.77
N ILE A 123 9.91 -2.80 -1.76
CA ILE A 123 10.57 -3.22 -0.53
C ILE A 123 11.53 -2.10 -0.08
N THR A 124 11.37 -1.60 1.14
CA THR A 124 12.19 -0.53 1.73
C THR A 124 13.06 -1.06 2.86
N LYS A 125 13.95 -0.23 3.44
CA LYS A 125 14.83 -0.58 4.58
C LYS A 125 15.65 -1.86 4.38
N ILE A 126 16.07 -2.11 3.14
CA ILE A 126 16.85 -3.30 2.77
C ILE A 126 18.26 -3.26 3.39
N ASP A 127 18.78 -2.06 3.60
CA ASP A 127 20.05 -1.74 4.25
C ASP A 127 20.06 -2.14 5.73
N GLU A 128 18.93 -2.01 6.43
CA GLU A 128 18.81 -2.45 7.83
C GLU A 128 18.85 -3.98 7.98
N VAL A 129 18.52 -4.73 6.92
CA VAL A 129 18.53 -6.19 6.91
C VAL A 129 19.85 -6.76 6.37
N CYS A 130 20.55 -5.97 5.56
CA CYS A 130 21.79 -6.33 4.89
C CYS A 130 22.82 -5.22 5.10
N SER A 131 23.57 -5.28 6.20
CA SER A 131 24.67 -4.34 6.48
C SER A 131 25.77 -4.39 5.39
N ASP A 132 25.94 -5.55 4.75
CA ASP A 132 26.91 -5.77 3.67
C ASP A 132 26.24 -6.49 2.48
N ILE A 133 25.70 -5.72 1.54
CA ILE A 133 25.11 -6.26 0.29
C ILE A 133 26.19 -6.81 -0.65
N LYS A 134 27.48 -6.78 -0.26
CA LYS A 134 28.57 -7.15 -1.17
C LYS A 134 28.77 -8.63 -1.43
N GLU A 135 28.36 -9.60 -0.59
CA GLU A 135 28.62 -11.02 -0.97
C GLU A 135 27.93 -12.14 -0.17
N ASP A 136 27.02 -11.87 0.78
CA ASP A 136 26.50 -12.97 1.63
C ASP A 136 25.22 -13.64 1.06
N LEU A 137 25.32 -14.93 0.75
CA LEU A 137 24.20 -15.79 0.31
C LEU A 137 22.97 -15.69 1.23
N LYS A 138 23.18 -15.46 2.53
CA LYS A 138 22.11 -15.26 3.52
C LYS A 138 21.20 -14.07 3.18
N ASN A 139 21.75 -13.02 2.58
CA ASN A 139 21.01 -11.81 2.21
C ASN A 139 20.07 -12.07 1.02
N VAL A 140 20.49 -12.90 0.06
CA VAL A 140 19.66 -13.36 -1.05
C VAL A 140 18.50 -14.21 -0.54
N TYR A 141 18.73 -15.09 0.44
CA TYR A 141 17.67 -15.91 1.04
C TYR A 141 16.65 -15.06 1.82
N LYS A 142 17.09 -14.07 2.59
CA LYS A 142 16.20 -13.13 3.28
C LYS A 142 15.35 -12.34 2.28
N LEU A 143 15.95 -11.78 1.23
CA LEU A 143 15.22 -11.07 0.17
C LEU A 143 14.25 -11.99 -0.59
N LYS A 144 14.62 -13.25 -0.83
CA LYS A 144 13.71 -14.26 -1.40
C LYS A 144 12.56 -14.57 -0.44
N ALA A 145 12.81 -14.67 0.86
CA ALA A 145 11.78 -14.86 1.87
C ALA A 145 10.84 -13.65 1.97
N VAL A 146 11.38 -12.42 1.89
CA VAL A 146 10.60 -11.18 1.78
C VAL A 146 9.75 -11.19 0.53
N LYS A 147 10.35 -11.47 -0.62
CA LYS A 147 9.62 -11.58 -1.88
C LYS A 147 8.55 -12.67 -1.78
N ALA A 148 8.85 -13.83 -1.21
CA ALA A 148 7.88 -14.90 -1.01
C ALA A 148 6.75 -14.50 -0.06
N LYS A 149 7.05 -13.76 1.03
CA LYS A 149 6.09 -13.36 2.07
C LYS A 149 5.25 -12.12 1.68
N VAL A 150 5.73 -11.30 0.76
CA VAL A 150 4.97 -10.18 0.17
C VAL A 150 4.23 -10.63 -1.10
N CYS A 151 4.84 -11.53 -1.87
CA CYS A 151 4.28 -12.13 -3.08
C CYS A 151 3.49 -13.42 -2.80
N LEU A 152 3.11 -13.70 -1.55
CA LEU A 152 2.66 -15.00 -1.03
C LEU A 152 1.77 -15.80 -1.98
N THR A 153 2.37 -16.89 -2.45
CA THR A 153 1.75 -18.16 -2.86
C THR A 153 0.56 -18.04 -3.81
N GLY A 154 0.89 -17.99 -5.09
CA GLY A 154 -0.01 -18.18 -6.21
C GLY A 154 0.66 -17.61 -7.44
N ASN A 155 0.74 -18.39 -8.52
CA ASN A 155 1.08 -17.87 -9.85
C ASN A 155 0.03 -16.80 -10.20
N PHE A 156 0.27 -15.55 -9.79
CA PHE A 156 -0.47 -14.39 -10.25
C PHE A 156 0.37 -13.74 -11.35
N PRO A 157 0.08 -14.03 -12.64
CA PRO A 157 0.76 -13.41 -13.76
C PRO A 157 0.36 -11.93 -13.81
N GLY A 158 1.08 -11.06 -13.10
CA GLY A 158 0.77 -9.62 -13.10
C GLY A 158 1.55 -8.76 -12.12
N ILE A 159 2.21 -9.34 -11.10
CA ILE A 159 2.95 -8.54 -10.13
C ILE A 159 4.37 -8.29 -10.61
N THR A 160 4.65 -7.02 -10.87
CA THR A 160 6.04 -6.55 -11.01
C THR A 160 6.54 -6.21 -9.61
N VAL A 161 7.50 -6.98 -9.08
CA VAL A 161 8.20 -6.62 -7.84
C VAL A 161 9.43 -5.80 -8.21
N LYS A 162 9.52 -4.55 -7.75
CA LYS A 162 10.72 -3.72 -7.92
C LYS A 162 11.47 -3.60 -6.60
N LEU A 163 12.73 -4.00 -6.61
CA LEU A 163 13.69 -3.78 -5.52
C LEU A 163 14.36 -2.44 -5.77
N THR A 164 13.98 -1.42 -5.00
CA THR A 164 14.61 -0.11 -5.10
C THR A 164 15.59 0.05 -3.95
N TYR A 165 16.88 0.12 -4.28
CA TYR A 165 17.93 0.51 -3.37
C TYR A 165 17.80 2.02 -3.15
N THR A 166 17.27 2.39 -2.00
CA THR A 166 17.25 3.75 -1.49
C THR A 166 16.56 4.76 -2.43
N VAL A 167 15.23 4.77 -2.43
CA VAL A 167 14.55 6.02 -2.75
C VAL A 167 14.51 6.82 -1.46
N ARG A 168 15.23 7.94 -1.39
CA ARG A 168 14.84 9.04 -0.50
C ARG A 168 13.48 9.54 -1.00
N MET A 169 12.40 8.83 -0.66
CA MET A 169 11.06 9.38 -0.77
C MET A 169 10.88 10.25 0.47
N PHE A 170 10.99 11.56 0.28
CA PHE A 170 10.36 12.49 1.20
C PHE A 170 8.85 12.29 1.02
N LEU A 171 8.23 11.66 2.02
CA LEU A 171 6.83 11.88 2.36
C LEU A 171 6.80 12.85 3.54
#